data_AF-A0A7Y3S6Q1-F1
#
_entry.id   AF-A0A7Y3S6Q1-F1
#
_cell.length_a   1.000
_cell.length_b   1.000
_cell.length_c   1.000
_cell.angle_alpha   90.00
_cell.angle_beta   90.00
_cell.angle_gamma   90.00
#
_symmetry.space_group_name_H-M   'P 1'
#
loop_
_entity.id
_entity.type
_entity.pdbx_description
1 polymer ?
#
loop_
_entity_poly.entity_id
_entity_poly.type
_entity_poly.pdbx_seq_one_letter_code
_entity_poly.pdbx_strand_id
1 'polypeptide(L)'
;MSETTAHAQSQTVHAQTHTGQQHPIRLYLFVWGLLFVLSALSYMVDYLGIQGYLRWTLILVFMMLKAGLIVAVFMHMAWERLALVYAILLPPLLVLVFVALMVSEADYTIFTRLAFFGAAP
;
A
#
# COMPACT_ATOMS: atom_id res chain seq x y z
N MET A 1 -31.76 45.40 42.93
CA MET A 1 -30.75 45.68 41.88
C MET A 1 -29.36 45.51 42.47
N SER A 2 -28.83 44.29 42.52
CA SER A 2 -27.45 43.99 42.92
C SER A 2 -27.00 42.60 42.41
N GLU A 3 -27.37 42.24 41.19
CA GLU A 3 -26.62 41.23 40.43
C GLU A 3 -25.34 41.92 39.94
N THR A 4 -24.15 41.36 40.18
CA THR A 4 -22.94 41.45 39.28
C THR A 4 -21.62 40.96 39.92
N THR A 5 -21.47 40.67 41.22
CA THR A 5 -20.11 40.36 41.74
C THR A 5 -20.00 39.09 42.57
N ALA A 6 -20.02 37.93 41.89
CA ALA A 6 -19.45 36.69 42.40
C ALA A 6 -19.06 35.80 41.22
N HIS A 7 -18.02 36.23 40.50
CA HIS A 7 -17.39 35.45 39.45
C HIS A 7 -16.88 34.12 40.02
N ALA A 8 -17.60 33.05 39.70
CA ALA A 8 -17.07 31.89 38.99
C ALA A 8 -15.63 31.47 39.36
N GLN A 9 -15.45 30.91 40.55
CA GLN A 9 -14.27 30.09 40.87
C GLN A 9 -14.69 28.61 40.91
N SER A 10 -14.96 28.04 39.74
CA SER A 10 -15.14 26.59 39.54
C SER A 10 -15.05 26.25 38.06
N GLN A 11 -13.82 26.18 37.53
CA GLN A 11 -13.43 25.19 36.52
C GLN A 11 -11.96 25.34 36.17
N THR A 12 -11.13 24.73 37.01
CA THR A 12 -9.86 24.14 36.58
C THR A 12 -10.18 22.85 35.83
N VAL A 13 -10.33 22.91 34.51
CA VAL A 13 -10.09 21.76 33.63
C VAL A 13 -9.20 22.26 32.50
N HIS A 14 -7.99 21.72 32.51
CA HIS A 14 -6.90 21.91 31.57
C HIS A 14 -7.36 22.11 30.11
N ALA A 15 -7.42 23.36 29.65
CA ALA A 15 -7.26 23.65 28.23
C ALA A 15 -5.77 23.56 27.93
N GLN A 16 -5.36 22.34 27.57
CA GLN A 16 -4.00 21.98 27.20
C GLN A 16 -3.42 23.00 26.23
N THR A 17 -2.29 23.57 26.65
CA THR A 17 -1.31 24.28 25.85
C THR A 17 -1.11 23.53 24.53
N HIS A 18 -1.48 24.17 23.41
CA HIS A 18 -1.19 23.70 22.05
C HIS A 18 0.32 23.63 21.84
N THR A 19 0.94 22.52 22.21
CA THR A 19 2.34 22.21 21.96
C THR A 19 2.46 21.56 20.58
N GLY A 20 3.14 22.26 19.68
CA GLY A 20 3.35 21.88 18.29
C GLY A 20 4.17 20.60 18.09
N GLN A 21 3.50 19.45 18.05
CA GLN A 21 4.01 18.22 17.43
C GLN A 21 3.32 18.00 16.08
N GLN A 22 3.42 19.01 15.20
CA GLN A 22 2.61 19.19 14.00
C GLN A 22 3.41 19.02 12.71
N HIS A 23 4.30 18.02 12.67
CA HIS A 23 5.04 17.64 11.46
C HIS A 23 4.43 16.52 10.57
N PRO A 24 3.10 16.27 10.49
CA PRO A 24 2.57 15.36 9.48
C PRO A 24 2.44 15.99 8.07
N ILE A 25 2.37 17.33 7.93
CA ILE A 25 2.13 17.98 6.63
C ILE A 25 3.26 17.74 5.62
N ARG A 26 4.52 17.74 6.09
CA ARG A 26 5.70 17.50 5.25
C ARG A 26 5.75 16.07 4.75
N LEU A 27 5.32 15.11 5.56
CA LEU A 27 5.27 13.70 5.18
C LEU A 27 4.24 13.47 4.07
N TYR A 28 3.04 14.05 4.20
CA TYR A 28 2.01 13.94 3.16
C TYR A 28 2.44 14.58 1.83
N LEU A 29 3.07 15.77 1.85
CA LEU A 29 3.56 16.41 0.63
C LEU A 29 4.70 15.62 -0.02
N PHE A 30 5.62 15.06 0.78
CA PHE A 30 6.70 14.20 0.28
C PHE A 30 6.16 12.94 -0.38
N VAL A 31 5.20 12.28 0.26
CA VAL A 31 4.59 11.04 -0.26
C VAL A 31 3.70 11.32 -1.46
N TRP A 32 2.98 12.43 -1.45
CA TRP A 32 2.23 12.89 -2.61
C TRP A 32 3.15 13.12 -3.81
N GLY A 33 4.28 13.79 -3.60
CA GLY A 33 5.31 13.96 -4.63
C GLY A 33 5.89 12.62 -5.11
N LEU A 34 6.17 11.70 -4.19
CA LEU A 34 6.68 10.37 -4.51
C LEU A 34 5.66 9.55 -5.31
N LEU A 35 4.38 9.58 -4.96
CA LEU A 35 3.29 8.94 -5.72
C LEU A 35 3.12 9.56 -7.11
N PHE A 36 3.30 10.87 -7.24
CA PHE A 36 3.27 11.56 -8.52
C PHE A 36 4.44 11.10 -9.42
N VAL A 37 5.66 11.12 -8.89
CA VAL A 37 6.85 10.63 -9.62
C VAL A 37 6.68 9.18 -10.02
N LEU A 38 6.20 8.33 -9.12
CA LEU A 38 5.98 6.91 -9.39
C LEU A 38 4.92 6.69 -10.48
N SER A 39 3.85 7.50 -10.48
CA SER A 39 2.82 7.46 -11.52
C SER A 39 3.36 7.94 -12.88
N ALA A 40 4.21 8.96 -12.89
CA ALA A 40 4.88 9.44 -14.09
C ALA A 40 5.87 8.40 -14.64
N LEU A 41 6.63 7.73 -13.77
CA LEU A 41 7.53 6.63 -14.16
C LEU A 41 6.77 5.44 -14.72
N SER A 42 5.61 5.09 -14.15
CA SER A 42 4.73 4.06 -14.72
C SER A 42 4.33 4.42 -16.15
N TYR A 43 3.87 5.64 -16.38
CA TYR A 43 3.47 6.10 -17.70
C TYR A 43 4.64 6.18 -18.69
N MET A 44 5.83 6.57 -18.21
CA MET A 44 7.04 6.61 -19.02
C MET A 44 7.46 5.22 -19.47
N VAL A 45 7.35 4.21 -18.62
CA VAL A 45 7.62 2.82 -19.00
C VAL A 45 6.68 2.32 -20.09
N ASP A 46 5.41 2.72 -20.06
CA ASP A 46 4.47 2.47 -21.16
C ASP A 46 4.90 3.19 -22.45
N TYR A 47 5.48 4.40 -22.33
CA TYR A 47 5.96 5.18 -23.47
C TYR A 47 7.25 4.65 -24.10
N LEU A 48 8.15 4.04 -23.31
CA LEU A 48 9.37 3.41 -23.83
C LEU A 48 9.09 2.17 -24.71
N GLY A 49 7.83 1.76 -24.85
CA GLY A 49 7.43 0.75 -25.83
C GLY A 49 8.02 -0.63 -25.55
N ILE A 50 8.39 -0.91 -24.29
CA ILE A 50 8.98 -2.19 -23.89
C ILE A 50 7.95 -3.30 -24.15
N GLN A 51 8.26 -4.22 -25.07
CA GLN A 51 7.39 -5.33 -25.46
C GLN A 51 7.74 -6.62 -24.70
N GLY A 52 6.74 -7.48 -24.51
CA GLY A 52 6.89 -8.79 -23.87
C GLY A 52 6.74 -8.78 -22.35
N TYR A 53 7.38 -9.76 -21.69
CA TYR A 53 7.30 -9.98 -20.24
C TYR A 53 7.81 -8.81 -19.40
N LEU A 54 8.75 -8.02 -19.93
CA LEU A 54 9.33 -6.89 -19.21
C LEU A 54 8.31 -5.77 -18.94
N ARG A 55 7.26 -5.64 -19.77
CA ARG A 55 6.15 -4.70 -19.52
C ARG A 55 5.30 -5.18 -18.35
N TRP A 56 4.99 -6.47 -18.31
CA TRP A 56 4.18 -7.09 -17.27
C TRP A 56 4.84 -6.99 -15.90
N THR A 57 6.13 -7.31 -15.81
CA THR A 57 6.87 -7.22 -14.54
C THR A 57 6.93 -5.77 -14.06
N LEU A 58 7.17 -4.81 -14.96
CA LEU A 58 7.35 -3.42 -14.60
C LEU A 58 6.03 -2.74 -14.18
N ILE A 59 4.92 -3.06 -14.85
CA ILE A 59 3.57 -2.65 -14.42
C ILE A 59 3.26 -3.20 -13.03
N LEU A 60 3.46 -4.51 -12.80
CA LEU A 60 3.24 -5.13 -11.50
C LEU A 60 4.08 -4.48 -10.39
N VAL A 61 5.36 -4.20 -10.67
CA VAL A 61 6.27 -3.52 -9.74
C VAL A 61 5.77 -2.12 -9.40
N PHE A 62 5.40 -1.28 -10.38
CA PHE A 62 4.84 0.05 -10.09
C PHE A 62 3.52 -0.01 -9.33
N MET A 63 2.68 -0.99 -9.66
CA MET A 63 1.39 -1.20 -9.01
C MET A 63 1.58 -1.61 -7.55
N MET A 64 2.57 -2.45 -7.25
CA MET A 64 2.92 -2.86 -5.89
C MET A 64 3.61 -1.74 -5.11
N LEU A 65 4.56 -1.01 -5.70
CA LEU A 65 5.22 0.13 -5.06
C LEU A 65 4.20 1.20 -4.67
N LYS A 66 3.28 1.56 -5.57
CA LYS A 66 2.30 2.62 -5.28
C LYS A 66 1.31 2.17 -4.22
N ALA A 67 0.84 0.92 -4.27
CA ALA A 67 -0.07 0.37 -3.26
C ALA A 67 0.61 0.28 -1.88
N GLY A 68 1.87 -0.18 -1.84
CA GLY A 68 2.68 -0.23 -0.63
C GLY A 68 2.90 1.15 -0.02
N LEU A 69 3.22 2.16 -0.85
CA LEU A 69 3.35 3.55 -0.41
C LEU A 69 2.05 4.12 0.16
N ILE A 70 0.91 3.81 -0.48
CA ILE A 70 -0.40 4.25 0.00
C ILE A 70 -0.71 3.59 1.36
N VAL A 71 -0.48 2.28 1.51
CA VAL A 71 -0.69 1.59 2.79
C VAL A 71 0.26 2.11 3.87
N ALA A 72 1.55 2.24 3.57
CA ALA A 72 2.56 2.66 4.53
C ALA A 72 2.43 4.10 5.01
N VAL A 73 1.67 4.96 4.31
CA VAL A 73 1.55 6.39 4.65
C VAL A 73 0.10 6.78 4.96
N PHE A 74 -0.84 6.44 4.08
CA PHE A 74 -2.24 6.79 4.30
C PHE A 74 -2.90 5.86 5.33
N MET A 75 -2.42 4.61 5.48
CA MET A 75 -2.88 3.75 6.57
C MET A 75 -2.01 3.80 7.84
N HIS A 76 -0.94 4.62 7.89
CA HIS A 76 0.02 4.80 9.00
C HIS A 76 -0.54 5.46 10.28
N MET A 77 -1.84 5.46 10.53
CA MET A 77 -2.38 5.75 11.87
C MET A 77 -2.50 4.42 12.61
N ALA A 78 -1.34 3.90 13.01
CA ALA A 78 -1.10 2.50 13.35
C ALA A 78 -1.38 2.12 14.82
N TRP A 79 -2.30 2.77 15.54
CA TRP A 79 -2.48 2.46 16.98
C TRP A 79 -3.66 1.53 17.33
N GLU A 80 -4.60 1.19 16.43
CA GLU A 80 -5.69 0.23 16.77
C GLU A 80 -6.06 -0.78 15.68
N ARG A 81 -5.37 -0.83 14.52
CA ARG A 81 -5.92 -1.50 13.31
C ARG A 81 -4.96 -2.34 12.46
N LEU A 82 -4.07 -3.11 13.08
CA LEU A 82 -3.35 -4.18 12.38
C LEU A 82 -4.31 -5.17 11.71
N ALA A 83 -5.46 -5.44 12.34
CA ALA A 83 -6.50 -6.33 11.80
C ALA A 83 -7.09 -5.84 10.47
N LEU A 84 -7.29 -4.52 10.28
CA LEU A 84 -7.80 -3.98 9.01
C LEU A 84 -6.76 -4.06 7.89
N VAL A 85 -5.48 -3.89 8.22
CA VAL A 85 -4.39 -4.08 7.26
C VAL A 85 -4.33 -5.53 6.81
N TYR A 86 -4.37 -6.48 7.77
CA TYR A 86 -4.44 -7.90 7.43
C TYR A 86 -5.70 -8.25 6.63
N ALA A 87 -6.87 -7.72 6.97
CA ALA A 87 -8.10 -7.99 6.22
C ALA A 87 -8.03 -7.53 4.75
N ILE A 88 -7.28 -6.48 4.43
CA ILE A 88 -7.13 -5.95 3.06
C ILE A 88 -5.94 -6.58 2.32
N LEU A 89 -4.85 -6.91 3.04
CA LEU A 89 -3.62 -7.45 2.43
C LEU A 89 -3.64 -8.99 2.31
N LEU A 90 -4.39 -9.67 3.19
CA LEU A 90 -4.53 -11.12 3.18
C LEU A 90 -5.22 -11.64 1.90
N PRO A 91 -6.34 -11.05 1.39
CA PRO A 91 -6.98 -11.54 0.18
C PRO A 91 -6.06 -11.51 -1.07
N PRO A 92 -5.36 -10.39 -1.36
CA PRO A 92 -4.38 -10.35 -2.45
C PRO A 92 -3.24 -11.37 -2.28
N LEU A 93 -2.73 -11.54 -1.04
CA LEU A 93 -1.66 -12.49 -0.76
C LEU A 93 -2.10 -13.93 -1.03
N LEU A 94 -3.32 -14.29 -0.61
CA LEU A 94 -3.88 -15.63 -0.80
C LEU A 94 -4.06 -15.95 -2.29
N VAL A 95 -4.52 -14.97 -3.07
CA VAL A 95 -4.61 -15.10 -4.54
C VAL A 95 -3.22 -15.29 -5.16
N LEU A 96 -2.21 -14.54 -4.70
CA LEU A 96 -0.84 -14.64 -5.22
C LEU A 96 -0.22 -16.02 -4.93
N VAL A 97 -0.43 -16.55 -3.73
CA VAL A 97 -0.03 -17.91 -3.36
C VAL A 97 -0.76 -18.95 -4.21
N PHE A 98 -2.07 -18.81 -4.41
CA PHE A 98 -2.85 -19.73 -5.24
C PHE A 98 -2.37 -19.74 -6.70
N VAL A 99 -2.10 -18.56 -7.26
CA VAL A 99 -1.53 -18.44 -8.62
C VAL A 99 -0.15 -19.09 -8.69
N ALA A 100 0.71 -18.87 -7.68
CA ALA A 100 2.04 -19.48 -7.65
C ALA A 100 1.98 -21.01 -7.63
N LEU A 101 1.06 -21.59 -6.85
CA LEU A 101 0.82 -23.04 -6.84
C LEU A 101 0.31 -23.55 -8.19
N MET A 102 -0.63 -22.83 -8.83
CA MET A 102 -1.14 -23.19 -10.16
C MET A 102 -0.07 -23.15 -11.25
N VAL A 103 0.83 -22.16 -11.21
CA VAL A 103 1.97 -22.10 -12.15
C VAL A 103 2.89 -23.30 -11.94
N SER A 104 3.20 -23.62 -10.67
CA SER A 104 4.03 -24.79 -10.35
C SER A 104 3.44 -26.10 -10.88
N GLU A 105 2.14 -26.33 -10.68
CA GLU A 105 1.43 -27.51 -11.19
C GLU A 105 1.42 -27.56 -12.73
N ALA A 106 1.27 -26.41 -13.39
CA ALA A 106 1.33 -26.31 -14.85
C ALA A 106 2.72 -26.70 -15.38
N ASP A 107 3.79 -26.24 -14.73
CA ASP A 107 5.17 -26.60 -15.08
C ASP A 107 5.42 -28.10 -14.86
N TYR A 108 4.95 -28.70 -13.76
CA TYR A 108 5.03 -30.14 -13.51
C TYR A 108 4.27 -30.96 -14.57
N THR A 109 3.10 -30.48 -15.00
CA THR A 109 2.29 -31.12 -16.04
C THR A 109 3.00 -31.07 -17.40
N ILE A 110 3.59 -29.93 -17.76
CA ILE A 110 4.38 -29.78 -18.99
C ILE A 110 5.63 -30.66 -18.95
N PHE A 111 6.37 -30.65 -17.85
CA PHE A 111 7.59 -31.45 -17.68
C PHE A 111 7.29 -32.94 -17.82
N THR A 112 6.26 -33.43 -17.14
CA THR A 112 5.82 -34.83 -17.22
C THR A 112 5.38 -35.18 -18.63
N ARG A 113 4.64 -34.29 -19.31
CA ARG A 113 4.23 -34.52 -20.71
C ARG A 113 5.45 -34.61 -21.64
N LEU A 114 6.47 -33.75 -21.48
CA LEU A 114 7.70 -33.82 -22.27
C LEU A 114 8.53 -35.07 -21.95
N ALA A 115 8.62 -35.46 -20.67
CA ALA A 115 9.38 -36.63 -20.25
C ALA A 115 8.80 -37.96 -20.76
N PHE A 116 7.46 -38.07 -20.83
CA PHE A 116 6.79 -39.32 -21.25
C PHE A 116 6.30 -39.32 -22.71
N PHE A 117 5.95 -38.17 -23.29
CA PHE A 117 5.45 -38.07 -24.68
C PHE A 117 6.38 -37.34 -25.65
N GLY A 118 7.45 -36.69 -25.17
CA GLY A 118 8.49 -36.08 -26.03
C GLY A 118 9.56 -37.07 -26.51
N ALA A 119 9.54 -38.31 -26.00
CA ALA A 119 10.43 -39.40 -26.38
C ALA A 119 9.73 -40.43 -27.30
N ALA A 120 8.96 -39.95 -28.28
CA ALA A 120 8.53 -40.75 -29.43
C ALA A 120 9.33 -40.27 -30.67
N PRO A 121 9.74 -41.19 -31.58
CA PRO A 121 10.80 -40.96 -32.58
C PRO A 121 10.55 -39.79 -33.54
#